data_AF-A0A6G2RX42-F1
#
_entry.id   AF-A0A6G2RX42-F1
#
_cell.length_a   1.000
_cell.length_b   1.000
_cell.length_c   1.000
_cell.angle_alpha   90.00
_cell.angle_beta   90.00
_cell.angle_gamma   90.00
#
_symmetry.space_group_name_H-M   'P 1'
#
loop_
_entity.id
_entity.type
_entity.pdbx_description
1 polymer ?
#
loop_
_entity_poly.entity_id
_entity_poly.type
_entity_poly.pdbx_seq_one_letter_code
_entity_poly.pdbx_strand_id
1 'polypeptide(L)'
;MDVSFLGGPQPQLGVGVVAPFDFALDRELWRWVPDDVSLHLTRTPFVPVEVSLDLARLVSEHETLHAAVQALCAVSPQVIAYACTSGSFVGGTAGERAMCAAMTQAGEVPALTTSGAALEALHEIGARRIAVVTPYTKSVTRSLEEYLAEAGITVTGRAYLGLTRHIWKVPYRDVVDMARAAVVGAADALFISCTNLPTYDVIPQLEAELRMPVLSANQVTMWAALRAIGVRAVGPYQALLDPVARSGPAAMTGTQPPPRSAPRPTPEAALAGPPAPPDADPGDGPEPPPYLPDDPGRRPPV
;
A
#
# COMPACT_ATOMS: atom_id res chain seq x y z
N MET A 1 33.40 35.32 2.02
CA MET A 1 32.46 34.34 1.43
C MET A 1 32.63 33.06 2.22
N ASP A 2 31.70 32.81 3.12
CA ASP A 2 31.71 31.59 3.93
C ASP A 2 30.93 30.52 3.15
N VAL A 3 31.65 29.79 2.29
CA VAL A 3 31.08 28.70 1.52
C VAL A 3 31.38 27.41 2.27
N SER A 4 30.69 27.22 3.41
CA SER A 4 30.70 25.94 4.08
C SER A 4 29.80 24.97 3.28
N PHE A 5 30.43 24.06 2.53
CA PHE A 5 29.76 22.92 1.89
C PHE A 5 29.38 21.82 2.91
N LEU A 6 29.71 22.02 4.19
CA LEU A 6 29.42 21.08 5.26
C LEU A 6 28.01 21.37 5.81
N GLY A 7 26.99 21.10 4.99
CA GLY A 7 25.56 21.31 5.31
C GLY A 7 24.97 20.40 6.39
N GLY A 8 25.80 19.66 7.13
CA GLY A 8 25.39 18.70 8.15
C GLY A 8 24.53 17.55 7.62
N PRO A 9 24.18 16.57 8.47
CA PRO A 9 23.15 15.61 8.13
C PRO A 9 21.81 16.34 7.94
N GLN A 10 21.08 15.97 6.89
CA GLN A 10 19.71 16.47 6.71
C GLN A 10 18.81 15.94 7.83
N PRO A 11 17.84 16.74 8.32
CA PRO A 11 16.85 16.27 9.28
C PRO A 11 16.15 15.02 8.76
N GLN A 12 16.02 14.01 9.63
CA GLN A 12 15.35 12.76 9.34
C GLN A 12 13.92 12.81 9.86
N LEU A 13 12.98 12.25 9.12
CA LEU A 13 11.61 12.06 9.60
C LEU A 13 11.58 10.81 10.48
N GLY A 14 11.01 10.88 11.69
CA GLY A 14 10.94 9.74 12.61
C GLY A 14 9.64 8.93 12.47
N VAL A 15 9.76 7.60 12.37
CA VAL A 15 8.64 6.65 12.49
C VAL A 15 8.87 5.79 13.73
N GLY A 16 7.91 5.79 14.65
CA GLY A 16 7.91 4.92 15.83
C GLY A 16 7.22 3.60 15.54
N VAL A 17 7.78 2.49 16.02
CA VAL A 17 7.17 1.16 15.91
C VAL A 17 7.16 0.48 17.28
N VAL A 18 5.96 0.13 17.74
CA VAL A 18 5.74 -0.72 18.90
C VAL A 18 5.54 -2.15 18.41
N ALA A 19 6.49 -3.03 18.69
CA ALA A 19 6.42 -4.43 18.30
C ALA A 19 6.13 -5.33 19.54
N PRO A 20 5.63 -6.57 19.35
CA PRO A 20 5.56 -7.51 20.46
C PRO A 20 6.95 -7.94 20.91
N PHE A 21 7.09 -8.38 22.17
CA PHE A 21 8.37 -8.79 22.76
C PHE A 21 9.15 -9.84 21.95
N ASP A 22 8.47 -10.67 21.18
CA ASP A 22 9.02 -11.77 20.38
C ASP A 22 9.26 -11.41 18.90
N PHE A 23 9.03 -10.16 18.51
CA PHE A 23 9.33 -9.68 17.16
C PHE A 23 10.84 -9.72 16.89
N ALA A 24 11.22 -10.52 15.88
CA ALA A 24 12.60 -10.83 15.54
C ALA A 24 12.99 -10.40 14.11
N LEU A 25 12.11 -9.68 13.41
CA LEU A 25 12.28 -9.27 12.02
C LEU A 25 12.56 -7.77 11.88
N ASP A 26 13.23 -7.18 12.87
CA ASP A 26 13.63 -5.76 12.90
C ASP A 26 14.09 -5.31 11.53
N ARG A 27 15.20 -5.88 11.03
CA ARG A 27 15.85 -5.51 9.77
C ARG A 27 14.92 -5.49 8.56
N GLU A 28 13.87 -6.31 8.55
CA GLU A 28 12.91 -6.38 7.46
C GLU A 28 12.15 -5.06 7.31
N LEU A 29 11.73 -4.43 8.42
CA LEU A 29 11.01 -3.16 8.40
C LEU A 29 11.80 -2.05 7.71
N TRP A 30 13.11 -1.94 8.00
CA TRP A 30 14.01 -0.95 7.39
C TRP A 30 14.12 -1.10 5.87
N ARG A 31 13.76 -2.24 5.29
CA ARG A 31 13.83 -2.41 3.83
C ARG A 31 12.76 -1.62 3.08
N TRP A 32 11.70 -1.17 3.79
CA TRP A 32 10.68 -0.29 3.23
C TRP A 32 10.89 1.20 3.55
N VAL A 33 11.92 1.52 4.33
CA VAL A 33 12.19 2.87 4.83
C VAL A 33 13.18 3.58 3.88
N PRO A 34 12.85 4.77 3.34
CA PRO A 34 13.80 5.54 2.54
C PRO A 34 14.91 6.17 3.39
N ASP A 35 15.98 6.63 2.74
CA ASP A 35 17.20 7.15 3.40
C ASP A 35 16.98 8.44 4.23
N ASP A 36 15.86 9.14 4.03
CA ASP A 36 15.48 10.36 4.76
C ASP A 36 14.54 10.09 5.95
N VAL A 37 14.29 8.83 6.28
CA VAL A 37 13.44 8.40 7.40
C VAL A 37 14.21 7.51 8.38
N SER A 38 14.05 7.81 9.67
CA SER A 38 14.57 7.01 10.78
C SER A 38 13.46 6.17 11.41
N LEU A 39 13.74 4.89 11.64
CA LEU A 39 12.84 3.96 12.32
C LEU A 39 13.27 3.76 13.78
N HIS A 40 12.35 3.97 14.71
CA HIS A 40 12.56 3.81 16.15
C HIS A 40 11.69 2.67 16.66
N LEU A 41 12.31 1.59 17.15
CA LEU A 41 11.60 0.40 17.58
C LEU A 41 11.61 0.29 19.11
N THR A 42 10.45 -0.04 19.68
CA THR A 42 10.31 -0.50 21.06
C THR A 42 9.51 -1.80 21.09
N ARG A 43 9.47 -2.45 22.25
CA ARG A 43 8.76 -3.72 22.45
C ARG A 43 7.78 -3.65 23.61
N THR A 44 6.67 -4.39 23.51
CA THR A 44 5.84 -4.68 24.69
C THR A 44 6.59 -5.58 25.67
N PRO A 45 6.20 -5.63 26.96
CA PRO A 45 6.79 -6.50 27.97
C PRO A 45 6.68 -7.97 27.59
N PHE A 46 7.62 -8.76 28.09
CA PHE A 46 7.61 -10.21 27.94
C PHE A 46 6.39 -10.83 28.63
N VAL A 47 5.66 -11.68 27.89
CA VAL A 47 4.54 -12.45 28.43
C VAL A 47 4.83 -13.94 28.25
N PRO A 48 4.90 -14.75 29.33
CA PRO A 48 5.27 -16.16 29.26
C PRO A 48 4.11 -17.06 28.79
N VAL A 49 3.43 -16.70 27.70
CA VAL A 49 2.34 -17.48 27.11
C VAL A 49 2.59 -17.72 25.63
N GLU A 50 2.13 -18.86 25.12
CA GLU A 50 2.26 -19.20 23.71
C GLU A 50 1.31 -18.38 22.82
N VAL A 51 1.62 -18.30 21.52
CA VAL A 51 0.79 -17.58 20.54
C VAL A 51 -0.62 -18.14 20.51
N SER A 52 -1.57 -17.29 20.91
CA SER A 52 -2.97 -17.60 21.13
C SER A 52 -3.78 -16.29 21.08
N LEU A 53 -5.11 -16.40 21.12
CA LEU A 53 -5.97 -15.22 21.28
C LEU A 53 -5.75 -14.54 22.64
N ASP A 54 -5.40 -15.30 23.68
CA ASP A 54 -5.12 -14.74 25.00
C ASP A 54 -3.82 -13.94 25.00
N LEU A 55 -2.76 -14.45 24.36
CA LEU A 55 -1.56 -13.67 24.13
C LEU A 55 -1.88 -12.38 23.37
N ALA A 56 -2.65 -12.49 22.29
CA ALA A 56 -3.02 -11.35 21.46
C ALA A 56 -3.75 -10.27 22.26
N ARG A 57 -4.60 -10.64 23.24
CA ARG A 57 -5.25 -9.71 24.16
C ARG A 57 -4.25 -9.06 25.10
N LEU A 58 -3.38 -9.85 25.73
CA LEU A 58 -2.39 -9.36 26.71
C LEU A 58 -1.41 -8.35 26.11
N VAL A 59 -0.87 -8.63 24.92
CA VAL A 59 0.06 -7.69 24.25
C VAL A 59 -0.62 -6.42 23.75
N SER A 60 -1.95 -6.41 23.74
CA SER A 60 -2.81 -5.34 23.24
C SER A 60 -3.48 -4.55 24.36
N GLU A 61 -3.13 -4.84 25.62
CA GLU A 61 -3.64 -4.10 26.76
C GLU A 61 -3.19 -2.64 26.71
N HIS A 62 -4.16 -1.73 26.88
CA HIS A 62 -3.96 -0.29 26.68
C HIS A 62 -2.86 0.30 27.58
N GLU A 63 -2.73 -0.17 28.82
CA GLU A 63 -1.69 0.32 29.75
C GLU A 63 -0.29 -0.10 29.28
N THR A 64 -0.15 -1.36 28.84
CA THR A 64 1.08 -1.89 28.26
C THR A 64 1.49 -1.12 27.00
N LEU A 65 0.52 -0.82 26.12
CA LEU A 65 0.76 -0.01 24.92
C LEU A 65 1.14 1.43 25.26
N HIS A 66 0.52 2.03 26.28
CA HIS A 66 0.83 3.39 26.71
C HIS A 66 2.30 3.56 27.08
N ALA A 67 2.84 2.67 27.91
CA ALA A 67 4.25 2.73 28.33
C ALA A 67 5.21 2.56 27.14
N ALA A 68 4.91 1.64 26.21
CA ALA A 68 5.71 1.44 25.01
C ALA A 68 5.68 2.67 24.09
N VAL A 69 4.51 3.27 23.87
CA VAL A 69 4.34 4.50 23.11
C VAL A 69 5.16 5.65 23.72
N GLN A 70 5.04 5.85 25.04
CA GLN A 70 5.79 6.88 25.77
C GLN A 70 7.31 6.72 25.62
N ALA A 71 7.81 5.48 25.61
CA ALA A 71 9.24 5.22 25.41
C ALA A 71 9.77 5.70 24.04
N LEU A 72 8.91 5.78 23.01
CA LEU A 72 9.27 6.32 21.70
C LEU A 72 9.16 7.84 21.62
N CYS A 73 8.32 8.47 22.45
CA CYS A 73 8.01 9.91 22.33
C CYS A 73 9.21 10.82 22.60
N ALA A 74 10.22 10.34 23.34
CA ALA A 74 11.44 11.08 23.62
C ALA A 74 12.25 11.47 22.36
N VAL A 75 12.08 10.73 21.26
CA VAL A 75 12.71 11.04 19.95
C VAL A 75 11.74 11.68 18.96
N SER A 76 10.56 12.08 19.42
CA SER A 76 9.54 12.82 18.65
C SER A 76 9.23 12.22 17.27
N PRO A 77 8.82 10.94 17.19
CA PRO A 77 8.36 10.35 15.94
C PRO A 77 7.12 11.10 15.44
N GLN A 78 6.94 11.20 14.13
CA GLN A 78 5.77 11.85 13.53
C GLN A 78 4.55 10.93 13.46
N VAL A 79 4.76 9.62 13.59
CA VAL A 79 3.72 8.60 13.58
C VAL A 79 4.18 7.40 14.41
N ILE A 80 3.23 6.69 15.02
CA ILE A 80 3.52 5.45 15.76
C ILE A 80 2.69 4.29 15.20
N ALA A 81 3.35 3.22 14.80
CA ALA A 81 2.71 2.00 14.31
C ALA A 81 2.81 0.87 15.32
N TYR A 82 1.70 0.17 15.58
CA TYR A 82 1.72 -1.09 16.31
C TYR A 82 1.87 -2.28 15.35
N ALA A 83 3.03 -2.93 15.40
CA ALA A 83 3.48 -3.99 14.50
C ALA A 83 3.12 -5.39 15.01
N CYS A 84 1.83 -5.65 15.25
CA CYS A 84 1.32 -6.96 15.61
C CYS A 84 -0.08 -7.19 15.06
N THR A 85 -0.21 -8.01 14.03
CA THR A 85 -1.50 -8.28 13.37
C THR A 85 -2.52 -8.89 14.34
N SER A 86 -2.16 -9.98 15.02
CA SER A 86 -3.08 -10.65 15.94
C SER A 86 -3.48 -9.79 17.13
N GLY A 87 -2.54 -9.01 17.65
CA GLY A 87 -2.86 -8.04 18.69
C GLY A 87 -3.87 -7.00 18.23
N SER A 88 -3.73 -6.49 17.00
CA SER A 88 -4.61 -5.43 16.52
C SER A 88 -5.99 -5.90 16.03
N PHE A 89 -6.19 -7.16 15.64
CA PHE A 89 -7.54 -7.64 15.23
C PHE A 89 -8.33 -8.37 16.32
N VAL A 90 -7.72 -8.79 17.44
CA VAL A 90 -8.37 -9.68 18.43
C VAL A 90 -9.64 -9.09 19.06
N GLY A 91 -9.74 -7.76 19.10
CA GLY A 91 -10.91 -7.02 19.58
C GLY A 91 -11.92 -6.63 18.49
N GLY A 92 -11.81 -7.20 17.28
CA GLY A 92 -12.58 -6.79 16.12
C GLY A 92 -12.24 -5.36 15.66
N THR A 93 -13.01 -4.82 14.72
CA THR A 93 -12.79 -3.46 14.19
C THR A 93 -12.99 -2.37 15.25
N ALA A 94 -13.87 -2.60 16.23
CA ALA A 94 -14.06 -1.66 17.33
C ALA A 94 -12.86 -1.64 18.29
N GLY A 95 -12.32 -2.81 18.64
CA GLY A 95 -11.12 -2.91 19.49
C GLY A 95 -9.88 -2.35 18.80
N GLU A 96 -9.72 -2.57 17.50
CA GLU A 96 -8.64 -1.97 16.71
C GLU A 96 -8.70 -0.43 16.75
N ARG A 97 -9.87 0.16 16.52
CA ARG A 97 -10.05 1.62 16.62
C ARG A 97 -9.78 2.15 18.03
N ALA A 98 -10.20 1.43 19.07
CA ALA A 98 -9.93 1.81 20.45
C ALA A 98 -8.43 1.77 20.77
N MET A 99 -7.72 0.75 20.30
CA MET A 99 -6.26 0.65 20.40
C MET A 99 -5.57 1.83 19.73
N CYS A 100 -5.95 2.14 18.48
CA CYS A 100 -5.41 3.27 17.73
C CYS A 100 -5.64 4.61 18.46
N ALA A 101 -6.85 4.83 18.99
CA ALA A 101 -7.17 6.02 19.76
C ALA A 101 -6.33 6.13 21.04
N ALA A 102 -6.15 5.03 21.78
CA ALA A 102 -5.34 5.01 22.98
C ALA A 102 -3.85 5.29 22.71
N MET A 103 -3.30 4.73 21.63
CA MET A 103 -1.93 5.02 21.21
C MET A 103 -1.76 6.49 20.79
N THR A 104 -2.72 7.04 20.04
CA THR A 104 -2.72 8.45 19.63
C THR A 104 -2.75 9.35 20.86
N GLN A 105 -3.61 9.06 21.84
CA GLN A 105 -3.69 9.80 23.09
C GLN A 105 -2.39 9.68 23.90
N ALA A 106 -1.77 8.49 23.92
CA ALA A 106 -0.53 8.28 24.65
C ALA A 106 0.67 9.00 24.00
N GLY A 107 0.73 9.08 22.68
CA GLY A 107 1.88 9.64 21.97
C GLY A 107 1.73 11.09 21.51
N GLU A 108 0.51 11.64 21.57
CA GLU A 108 0.16 12.96 21.02
C GLU A 108 0.54 13.13 19.53
N VAL A 109 0.65 12.01 18.81
CA VAL A 109 0.94 11.92 17.38
C VAL A 109 0.03 10.87 16.73
N PRO A 110 -0.23 10.93 15.41
CA PRO A 110 -1.00 9.91 14.72
C PRO A 110 -0.48 8.50 15.02
N ALA A 111 -1.40 7.60 15.35
CA ALA A 111 -1.09 6.18 15.51
C ALA A 111 -1.86 5.32 14.51
N LEU A 112 -1.35 4.12 14.26
CA LEU A 112 -2.02 3.11 13.45
C LEU A 112 -1.68 1.71 13.93
N THR A 113 -2.44 0.73 13.46
CA THR A 113 -2.18 -0.68 13.74
C THR A 113 -1.93 -1.46 12.45
N THR A 114 -1.26 -2.62 12.54
CA THR A 114 -1.09 -3.52 11.40
C THR A 114 -2.43 -3.93 10.78
N SER A 115 -3.44 -4.24 11.60
CA SER A 115 -4.75 -4.66 11.08
C SER A 115 -5.48 -3.52 10.37
N GLY A 116 -5.47 -2.30 10.93
CA GLY A 116 -6.03 -1.12 10.27
C GLY A 116 -5.31 -0.80 8.96
N ALA A 117 -3.98 -0.83 8.97
CA ALA A 117 -3.15 -0.64 7.78
C ALA A 117 -3.43 -1.69 6.69
N ALA A 118 -3.71 -2.94 7.06
CA ALA A 118 -4.10 -3.97 6.11
C ALA A 118 -5.42 -3.62 5.41
N LEU A 119 -6.43 -3.16 6.15
CA LEU A 119 -7.71 -2.72 5.56
C LEU A 119 -7.53 -1.51 4.64
N GLU A 120 -6.72 -0.52 5.04
CA GLU A 120 -6.39 0.63 4.20
C GLU A 120 -5.70 0.23 2.91
N ALA A 121 -4.73 -0.69 2.99
CA ALA A 121 -3.99 -1.17 1.82
C ALA A 121 -4.87 -1.97 0.86
N LEU A 122 -5.75 -2.84 1.40
CA LEU A 122 -6.74 -3.58 0.59
C LEU A 122 -7.71 -2.64 -0.12
N HIS A 123 -8.17 -1.60 0.58
CA HIS A 123 -9.02 -0.57 -0.02
C HIS A 123 -8.29 0.21 -1.12
N GLU A 124 -7.04 0.62 -0.90
CA GLU A 124 -6.21 1.35 -1.88
C GLU A 124 -6.04 0.58 -3.20
N ILE A 125 -5.96 -0.76 -3.15
CA ILE A 125 -5.85 -1.60 -4.36
C ILE A 125 -7.21 -2.09 -4.88
N GLY A 126 -8.32 -1.73 -4.22
CA GLY A 126 -9.67 -2.14 -4.60
C GLY A 126 -9.96 -3.63 -4.38
N ALA A 127 -9.20 -4.33 -3.54
CA ALA A 127 -9.38 -5.76 -3.27
C ALA A 127 -10.50 -5.99 -2.26
N ARG A 128 -11.47 -6.86 -2.60
CA ARG A 128 -12.60 -7.23 -1.71
C ARG A 128 -12.66 -8.72 -1.43
N ARG A 129 -12.10 -9.55 -2.30
CA ARG A 129 -12.03 -11.00 -2.18
C ARG A 129 -10.57 -11.39 -2.07
N ILE A 130 -10.13 -11.92 -0.94
CA ILE A 130 -8.70 -12.20 -0.73
C ILE A 130 -8.45 -13.63 -0.30
N ALA A 131 -7.27 -14.14 -0.65
CA ALA A 131 -6.70 -15.31 0.00
C ALA A 131 -5.90 -14.85 1.23
N VAL A 132 -5.83 -15.67 2.28
CA VAL A 132 -5.05 -15.38 3.49
C VAL A 132 -4.05 -16.48 3.81
N VAL A 133 -2.85 -16.09 4.23
CA VAL A 133 -1.84 -16.99 4.82
C VAL A 133 -1.58 -16.53 6.23
N THR A 134 -1.60 -17.45 7.18
CA THR A 134 -1.21 -17.16 8.57
C THR A 134 -0.26 -18.25 9.08
N PRO A 135 0.66 -17.97 10.02
CA PRO A 135 1.44 -19.01 10.65
C PRO A 135 0.68 -19.67 11.83
N TYR A 136 -0.44 -19.08 12.26
CA TYR A 136 -1.07 -19.38 13.53
C TYR A 136 -1.99 -20.60 13.49
N THR A 137 -2.60 -20.91 14.63
CA THR A 137 -3.65 -21.92 14.77
C THR A 137 -4.93 -21.53 14.03
N LYS A 138 -5.77 -22.52 13.75
CA LYS A 138 -7.08 -22.33 13.09
C LYS A 138 -7.98 -21.32 13.80
N SER A 139 -7.94 -21.25 15.13
CA SER A 139 -8.77 -20.32 15.91
C SER A 139 -8.33 -18.87 15.72
N VAL A 140 -7.01 -18.61 15.70
CA VAL A 140 -6.47 -17.26 15.43
C VAL A 140 -6.76 -16.86 14.00
N THR A 141 -6.61 -17.77 13.04
CA THR A 141 -6.96 -17.52 11.63
C THR A 141 -8.44 -17.18 11.46
N ARG A 142 -9.34 -17.87 12.18
CA ARG A 142 -10.77 -17.55 12.16
C ARG A 142 -11.05 -16.13 12.67
N SER A 143 -10.40 -15.72 13.75
CA SER A 143 -10.58 -14.37 14.30
C SER A 143 -10.12 -13.28 13.30
N LEU A 144 -9.05 -13.53 12.54
CA LEU A 144 -8.65 -12.65 11.43
C LEU A 144 -9.75 -12.57 10.35
N GLU A 145 -10.34 -13.70 9.97
CA GLU A 145 -11.42 -13.73 8.96
C GLU A 145 -12.66 -12.97 9.43
N GLU A 146 -13.02 -13.10 10.71
CA GLU A 146 -14.13 -12.36 11.33
C GLU A 146 -13.87 -10.85 11.28
N TYR A 147 -12.66 -10.41 11.65
CA TYR A 147 -12.24 -9.01 11.54
C TYR A 147 -12.31 -8.48 10.10
N LEU A 148 -11.80 -9.25 9.13
CA LEU A 148 -11.85 -8.89 7.72
C LEU A 148 -13.31 -8.80 7.21
N ALA A 149 -14.16 -9.73 7.66
CA ALA A 149 -15.58 -9.75 7.30
C ALA A 149 -16.34 -8.55 7.85
N GLU A 150 -16.05 -8.10 9.09
CA GLU A 150 -16.58 -6.84 9.64
C GLU A 150 -16.27 -5.62 8.77
N ALA A 151 -15.11 -5.64 8.09
CA ALA A 151 -14.68 -4.61 7.15
C ALA A 151 -15.20 -4.82 5.71
N GLY A 152 -16.04 -5.82 5.47
CA GLY A 152 -16.60 -6.12 4.15
C GLY A 152 -15.64 -6.84 3.20
N ILE A 153 -14.56 -7.44 3.72
CA ILE A 153 -13.61 -8.25 2.96
C ILE A 153 -14.00 -9.72 3.05
N THR A 154 -14.10 -10.39 1.91
CA THR A 154 -14.42 -11.82 1.80
C THR A 154 -13.14 -12.65 1.67
N VAL A 155 -12.94 -13.62 2.56
CA VAL A 155 -11.82 -14.56 2.44
C VAL A 155 -12.21 -15.75 1.55
N THR A 156 -11.63 -15.84 0.36
CA THR A 156 -11.93 -16.89 -0.64
C THR A 156 -11.10 -18.15 -0.44
N GLY A 157 -9.93 -18.03 0.19
CA GLY A 157 -9.01 -19.14 0.41
C GLY A 157 -8.07 -18.88 1.59
N ARG A 158 -7.57 -19.95 2.20
CA ARG A 158 -6.75 -19.85 3.41
C ARG A 158 -5.73 -20.98 3.53
N ALA A 159 -4.55 -20.67 4.04
CA ALA A 159 -3.59 -21.66 4.52
C ALA A 159 -3.02 -21.22 5.88
N TYR A 160 -2.71 -22.20 6.75
CA TYR A 160 -2.11 -21.94 8.05
C TYR A 160 -1.16 -23.04 8.52
N LEU A 161 -0.09 -22.68 9.25
CA LEU A 161 0.90 -23.63 9.77
C LEU A 161 0.54 -24.22 11.14
N GLY A 162 -0.34 -23.57 11.91
CA GLY A 162 -0.66 -24.03 13.27
C GLY A 162 0.44 -23.80 14.30
N LEU A 163 1.40 -22.91 14.04
CA LEU A 163 2.50 -22.60 14.94
C LEU A 163 2.03 -21.78 16.13
N THR A 164 2.62 -22.05 17.29
CA THR A 164 2.42 -21.28 18.53
C THR A 164 3.69 -20.54 18.99
N ARG A 165 4.83 -20.76 18.31
CA ARG A 165 6.14 -20.16 18.62
C ARG A 165 7.09 -20.23 17.42
N HIS A 166 8.22 -19.52 17.49
CA HIS A 166 9.31 -19.57 16.50
C HIS A 166 8.92 -19.22 15.06
N ILE A 167 7.89 -18.39 14.89
CA ILE A 167 7.37 -18.02 13.57
C ILE A 167 8.46 -17.37 12.70
N TRP A 168 9.38 -16.60 13.29
CA TRP A 168 10.51 -15.97 12.60
C TRP A 168 11.53 -16.95 12.01
N LYS A 169 11.44 -18.24 12.34
CA LYS A 169 12.29 -19.29 11.78
C LYS A 169 11.69 -19.97 10.56
N VAL A 170 10.46 -19.64 10.19
CA VAL A 170 9.80 -20.20 9.00
C VAL A 170 10.57 -19.77 7.75
N PRO A 171 11.06 -20.71 6.93
CA PRO A 171 11.81 -20.38 5.73
C PRO A 171 10.90 -19.82 4.64
N TYR A 172 11.47 -19.01 3.73
CA TYR A 172 10.75 -18.45 2.59
C TYR A 172 10.00 -19.47 1.75
N ARG A 173 10.58 -20.67 1.58
CA ARG A 173 9.93 -21.75 0.84
C ARG A 173 8.57 -22.12 1.43
N ASP A 174 8.48 -22.24 2.75
CA ASP A 174 7.23 -22.62 3.41
C ASP A 174 6.19 -21.49 3.28
N VAL A 175 6.62 -20.22 3.30
CA VAL A 175 5.75 -19.06 3.03
C VAL A 175 5.19 -19.12 1.61
N VAL A 176 6.03 -19.43 0.61
CA VAL A 176 5.63 -19.55 -0.79
C VAL A 176 4.69 -20.74 -1.00
N ASP A 177 4.99 -21.90 -0.42
CA ASP A 177 4.15 -23.09 -0.53
C ASP A 177 2.77 -22.87 0.12
N MET A 178 2.71 -22.13 1.23
CA MET A 178 1.44 -21.69 1.82
C MET A 178 0.67 -20.72 0.94
N ALA A 179 1.34 -19.76 0.33
CA ALA A 179 0.71 -18.81 -0.59
C ALA A 179 0.01 -19.54 -1.74
N ARG A 180 0.68 -20.54 -2.34
CA ARG A 180 0.10 -21.41 -3.38
C ARG A 180 -1.11 -22.19 -2.88
N ALA A 181 -1.03 -22.74 -1.67
CA ALA A 181 -2.13 -23.50 -1.08
C ALA A 181 -3.35 -22.62 -0.71
N ALA A 182 -3.11 -21.37 -0.32
CA ALA A 182 -4.17 -20.44 0.10
C ALA A 182 -4.98 -19.92 -1.08
N VAL A 183 -4.36 -19.71 -2.25
CA VAL A 183 -5.03 -19.14 -3.43
C VAL A 183 -5.84 -20.23 -4.12
N VAL A 184 -7.10 -20.37 -3.69
CA VAL A 184 -8.10 -21.24 -4.32
C VAL A 184 -9.14 -20.40 -5.04
N GLY A 185 -9.20 -20.52 -6.37
CA GLY A 185 -10.15 -19.77 -7.20
C GLY A 185 -9.77 -18.29 -7.40
N ALA A 186 -10.78 -17.46 -7.65
CA ALA A 186 -10.57 -16.04 -7.95
C ALA A 186 -10.44 -15.22 -6.66
N ALA A 187 -9.22 -14.74 -6.39
CA ALA A 187 -8.91 -13.73 -5.38
C ALA A 187 -8.39 -12.46 -6.07
N ASP A 188 -8.72 -11.30 -5.52
CA ASP A 188 -8.24 -10.00 -5.96
C ASP A 188 -6.83 -9.72 -5.42
N ALA A 189 -6.47 -10.30 -4.26
CA ALA A 189 -5.16 -10.21 -3.65
C ALA A 189 -4.89 -11.38 -2.67
N LEU A 190 -3.62 -11.56 -2.32
CA LEU A 190 -3.17 -12.44 -1.23
C LEU A 190 -2.68 -11.59 -0.05
N PHE A 191 -3.14 -11.89 1.17
CA PHE A 191 -2.63 -11.27 2.39
C PHE A 191 -1.89 -12.28 3.28
N ILE A 192 -0.59 -12.06 3.50
CA ILE A 192 0.24 -12.83 4.41
C ILE A 192 0.24 -12.14 5.78
N SER A 193 -0.62 -12.65 6.66
CA SER A 193 -0.88 -12.10 7.98
C SER A 193 0.05 -12.68 9.04
N CYS A 194 1.17 -12.01 9.29
CA CYS A 194 1.95 -12.07 10.53
C CYS A 194 3.13 -11.10 10.43
N THR A 195 3.41 -10.34 11.48
CA THR A 195 4.61 -9.50 11.51
C THR A 195 5.90 -10.29 11.77
N ASN A 196 5.82 -11.51 12.29
CA ASN A 196 6.97 -12.37 12.55
C ASN A 196 7.22 -13.41 11.44
N LEU A 197 6.52 -13.33 10.28
CA LEU A 197 6.85 -14.11 9.09
C LEU A 197 7.74 -13.30 8.13
N PRO A 198 8.89 -13.83 7.70
CA PRO A 198 9.76 -13.11 6.77
C PRO A 198 9.12 -13.16 5.36
N THR A 199 8.85 -11.98 4.81
CA THR A 199 8.03 -11.80 3.60
C THR A 199 8.61 -10.90 2.53
N TYR A 200 9.56 -10.01 2.85
CA TYR A 200 10.03 -8.96 1.93
C TYR A 200 10.47 -9.53 0.57
N ASP A 201 11.33 -10.55 0.58
CA ASP A 201 11.89 -11.12 -0.66
C ASP A 201 10.89 -12.02 -1.41
N VAL A 202 9.88 -12.56 -0.73
CA VAL A 202 8.89 -13.43 -1.38
C VAL A 202 7.77 -12.66 -2.06
N ILE A 203 7.51 -11.41 -1.66
CA ILE A 203 6.42 -10.59 -2.23
C ILE A 203 6.58 -10.45 -3.75
N PRO A 204 7.70 -9.92 -4.31
CA PRO A 204 7.83 -9.76 -5.76
C PRO A 204 7.75 -11.07 -6.53
N GLN A 205 8.31 -12.14 -5.97
CA GLN A 205 8.25 -13.47 -6.57
C GLN A 205 6.80 -13.98 -6.64
N LEU A 206 6.05 -13.88 -5.54
CA LEU A 206 4.67 -14.33 -5.47
C LEU A 206 3.76 -13.48 -6.35
N GLU A 207 3.97 -12.17 -6.44
CA GLU A 207 3.20 -11.32 -7.35
C GLU A 207 3.42 -11.71 -8.82
N ALA A 208 4.67 -11.99 -9.19
CA ALA A 208 5.00 -12.45 -10.54
C ALA A 208 4.40 -13.84 -10.85
N GLU A 209 4.44 -14.76 -9.87
CA GLU A 209 3.94 -16.13 -10.00
C GLU A 209 2.40 -16.17 -10.02
N LEU A 210 1.75 -15.52 -9.06
CA LEU A 210 0.30 -15.58 -8.83
C LEU A 210 -0.46 -14.56 -9.69
N ARG A 211 0.23 -13.61 -10.33
CA ARG A 211 -0.36 -12.56 -11.16
C ARG A 211 -1.41 -11.72 -10.42
N MET A 212 -1.22 -11.52 -9.13
CA MET A 212 -2.08 -10.70 -8.26
C MET A 212 -1.23 -9.98 -7.20
N PRO A 213 -1.71 -8.87 -6.63
CA PRO A 213 -1.06 -8.21 -5.51
C PRO A 213 -0.87 -9.15 -4.31
N VAL A 214 0.30 -9.06 -3.68
CA VAL A 214 0.63 -9.81 -2.47
C VAL A 214 1.02 -8.80 -1.39
N LEU A 215 0.25 -8.79 -0.31
CA LEU A 215 0.43 -7.89 0.81
C LEU A 215 0.96 -8.68 2.00
N SER A 216 1.94 -8.13 2.72
CA SER A 216 2.35 -8.67 4.01
C SER A 216 2.02 -7.72 5.15
N ALA A 217 1.82 -8.27 6.35
CA ALA A 217 1.61 -7.50 7.57
C ALA A 217 2.67 -6.40 7.79
N ASN A 218 3.96 -6.74 7.62
CA ASN A 218 5.05 -5.78 7.77
C ASN A 218 5.02 -4.70 6.66
N GLN A 219 4.74 -5.10 5.41
CA GLN A 219 4.67 -4.18 4.28
C GLN A 219 3.54 -3.15 4.46
N VAL A 220 2.31 -3.59 4.80
CA VAL A 220 1.17 -2.68 4.98
C VAL A 220 1.37 -1.73 6.15
N THR A 221 1.98 -2.20 7.25
CA THR A 221 2.32 -1.34 8.40
C THR A 221 3.30 -0.24 7.99
N MET A 222 4.39 -0.58 7.31
CA MET A 222 5.37 0.42 6.88
C MET A 222 4.81 1.36 5.81
N TRP A 223 4.03 0.84 4.86
CA TRP A 223 3.33 1.62 3.85
C TRP A 223 2.40 2.66 4.48
N ALA A 224 1.56 2.26 5.43
CA ALA A 224 0.61 3.17 6.07
C ALA A 224 1.33 4.21 6.95
N ALA A 225 2.36 3.81 7.71
CA ALA A 225 3.11 4.72 8.57
C ALA A 225 3.83 5.80 7.76
N LEU A 226 4.52 5.41 6.69
CA LEU A 226 5.21 6.35 5.82
C LEU A 226 4.20 7.27 5.11
N ARG A 227 3.08 6.74 4.63
CA ARG A 227 2.02 7.54 4.00
C ARG A 227 1.42 8.57 4.96
N ALA A 228 1.24 8.22 6.24
CA ALA A 228 0.71 9.14 7.25
C ALA A 228 1.58 10.39 7.46
N ILE A 229 2.88 10.31 7.15
CA ILE A 229 3.83 11.43 7.23
C ILE A 229 4.18 12.01 5.86
N GLY A 230 3.43 11.65 4.81
CA GLY A 230 3.62 12.16 3.45
C GLY A 230 4.80 11.54 2.69
N VAL A 231 5.37 10.44 3.16
CA VAL A 231 6.51 9.74 2.56
C VAL A 231 6.05 8.48 1.85
N ARG A 232 6.71 8.11 0.75
CA ARG A 232 6.46 6.84 0.05
C ARG A 232 7.43 5.79 0.55
N ALA A 233 6.92 4.60 0.87
CA ALA A 233 7.77 3.45 1.14
C ALA A 233 8.58 3.05 -0.11
N VAL A 234 9.80 2.58 0.11
CA VAL A 234 10.64 1.97 -0.92
C VAL A 234 10.39 0.47 -0.98
N GLY A 235 10.57 -0.16 -2.13
CA GLY A 235 10.31 -1.58 -2.30
C GLY A 235 10.01 -1.89 -3.76
N PRO A 236 11.05 -2.08 -4.58
CA PRO A 236 10.88 -2.26 -6.01
C PRO A 236 10.10 -3.55 -6.28
N TYR A 237 9.31 -3.53 -7.35
CA TYR A 237 8.53 -4.70 -7.81
C TYR A 237 7.51 -5.22 -6.79
N GLN A 238 6.91 -4.32 -5.99
CA GLN A 238 5.84 -4.65 -5.06
C GLN A 238 4.58 -3.86 -5.44
N ALA A 239 3.50 -4.55 -5.80
CA ALA A 239 2.29 -3.94 -6.36
C ALA A 239 1.64 -2.92 -5.42
N LEU A 240 1.72 -3.10 -4.09
CA LEU A 240 1.23 -2.09 -3.15
C LEU A 240 1.96 -0.74 -3.31
N LEU A 241 3.27 -0.77 -3.54
CA LEU A 241 4.15 0.40 -3.54
C LEU A 241 4.35 0.99 -4.93
N ASP A 242 4.30 0.15 -5.96
CA ASP A 242 4.49 0.52 -7.36
C ASP A 242 3.22 0.19 -8.18
N PRO A 243 2.46 1.21 -8.62
CA PRO A 243 1.30 1.02 -9.49
C PRO A 243 1.62 0.32 -10.82
N VAL A 244 2.86 0.44 -11.32
CA VAL A 244 3.30 -0.28 -12.53
C VAL A 244 3.34 -1.78 -12.26
N ALA A 245 3.74 -2.21 -11.06
CA ALA A 245 3.72 -3.62 -10.67
C ALA A 245 2.28 -4.18 -10.52
N ARG A 246 1.26 -3.33 -10.29
CA ARG A 246 -0.17 -3.74 -10.30
C ARG A 246 -0.67 -4.09 -11.69
N SER A 247 -0.14 -3.40 -12.69
CA SER A 247 -0.60 -3.51 -14.07
C SER A 247 0.38 -4.40 -14.81
N GLY A 248 0.05 -5.69 -14.98
CA GLY A 248 0.93 -6.62 -15.71
C GLY A 248 1.42 -6.05 -17.05
N PRO A 249 2.46 -6.63 -17.68
CA PRO A 249 3.23 -6.01 -18.79
C PRO A 249 2.40 -5.48 -19.98
N ALA A 250 1.15 -5.92 -20.17
CA ALA A 250 0.20 -5.36 -21.14
C ALA A 250 -0.17 -3.87 -20.92
N ALA A 251 -0.02 -3.33 -19.71
CA ALA A 251 -0.24 -1.91 -19.46
C ALA A 251 0.96 -1.03 -19.88
N MET A 252 2.16 -1.62 -19.99
CA MET A 252 3.36 -0.90 -20.45
C MET A 252 3.36 -0.60 -21.95
N THR A 253 2.49 -1.26 -22.73
CA THR A 253 2.31 -0.97 -24.16
C THR A 253 1.37 0.21 -24.44
N GLY A 254 0.76 0.81 -23.41
CA GLY A 254 -0.21 1.89 -23.53
C GLY A 254 0.35 3.32 -23.42
N THR A 255 1.65 3.49 -23.19
CA THR A 255 2.24 4.84 -23.18
C THR A 255 2.49 5.30 -24.62
N GLN A 256 1.49 5.94 -25.21
CA GLN A 256 1.68 6.67 -26.45
C GLN A 256 2.79 7.70 -26.20
N PRO A 257 3.87 7.72 -27.00
CA PRO A 257 4.93 8.70 -26.82
C PRO A 257 4.32 10.11 -26.89
N PRO A 258 4.82 11.07 -26.10
CA PRO A 258 4.31 12.43 -26.16
C PRO A 258 4.37 12.93 -27.61
N PRO A 259 3.37 13.70 -28.07
CA PRO A 259 3.38 14.23 -29.42
C PRO A 259 4.71 14.95 -29.63
N ARG A 260 5.46 14.54 -30.66
CA ARG A 260 6.72 15.19 -31.02
C ARG A 260 6.42 16.67 -31.18
N SER A 261 7.03 17.50 -30.34
CA SER A 261 6.98 18.94 -30.54
C SER A 261 7.51 19.25 -31.93
N ALA A 262 6.81 20.11 -32.66
CA ALA A 262 7.22 20.54 -33.99
C ALA A 262 8.67 21.06 -33.92
N PRO A 263 9.50 20.81 -34.95
CA PRO A 263 10.87 21.29 -34.96
C PRO A 263 10.87 22.82 -34.81
N ARG A 264 11.69 23.35 -33.90
CA ARG A 264 11.93 24.80 -33.86
C ARG A 264 12.47 25.23 -35.22
N PRO A 265 11.96 26.34 -35.80
CA PRO A 265 12.51 26.85 -37.05
C PRO A 265 13.99 27.19 -36.87
N THR A 266 14.79 26.88 -37.89
CA THR A 266 16.20 27.26 -37.93
C THR A 266 16.33 28.79 -37.97
N PRO A 267 17.45 29.35 -37.46
CA PRO A 267 17.64 30.80 -37.41
C PRO A 267 17.51 31.52 -38.77
N GLU A 268 17.69 30.82 -39.88
CA GLU A 268 17.52 31.36 -41.24
C GLU A 268 16.07 31.68 -41.61
N ALA A 269 15.07 30.99 -41.02
CA ALA A 269 13.67 31.23 -41.34
C ALA A 269 13.07 32.46 -40.63
N ALA A 270 13.77 33.01 -39.62
CA ALA A 270 13.31 34.18 -38.85
C ALA A 270 13.62 35.53 -39.54
N LEU A 271 14.33 35.53 -40.67
CA LEU A 271 14.75 36.73 -41.40
C LEU A 271 13.98 36.96 -42.72
N ALA A 272 13.07 36.07 -43.10
CA ALA A 272 12.23 36.28 -44.27
C ALA A 272 11.00 37.14 -43.88
N GLY A 273 10.96 38.38 -44.39
CA GLY A 273 9.79 39.24 -44.28
C GLY A 273 8.54 38.61 -44.93
N PRO A 274 7.33 39.08 -44.57
CA PRO A 274 6.09 38.45 -45.00
C PRO A 274 5.92 38.50 -46.53
N PRO A 275 5.41 37.44 -47.17
CA PRO A 275 5.19 37.41 -48.61
C PRO A 275 4.01 38.31 -49.02
N ALA A 276 4.12 38.91 -50.20
CA ALA A 276 3.09 39.75 -50.80
C ALA A 276 1.83 38.93 -51.18
N PRO A 277 0.62 39.53 -51.16
CA PRO A 277 -0.60 38.83 -51.53
C PRO A 277 -0.67 38.59 -53.05
N PRO A 278 -1.28 37.47 -53.49
CA PRO A 278 -1.42 37.15 -54.91
C PRO A 278 -2.57 37.92 -55.58
N ASP A 279 -2.36 38.24 -56.85
CA ASP A 279 -3.34 38.88 -57.76
C ASP A 279 -4.57 37.98 -58.01
N ALA A 280 -5.72 38.62 -58.14
CA ALA A 280 -7.00 37.99 -58.47
C ALA A 280 -7.15 37.82 -59.99
N ASP A 281 -7.58 36.63 -60.43
CA ASP A 281 -8.05 36.39 -61.81
C ASP A 281 -9.54 36.00 -61.78
N PRO A 282 -10.38 36.47 -62.73
CA PRO A 282 -11.82 36.38 -62.66
C PRO A 282 -12.37 35.22 -63.51
N GLY A 283 -13.41 34.55 -63.01
CA GLY A 283 -14.30 33.74 -63.84
C GLY A 283 -14.44 32.29 -63.39
N ASP A 284 -15.50 32.00 -62.65
CA ASP A 284 -16.56 31.11 -63.15
C ASP A 284 -17.79 31.22 -62.24
N GLY A 285 -18.97 31.29 -62.85
CA GLY A 285 -20.25 31.56 -62.20
C GLY A 285 -20.83 30.36 -61.43
N PRO A 286 -21.87 30.58 -60.61
CA PRO A 286 -22.38 29.56 -59.69
C PRO A 286 -23.32 28.56 -60.39
N GLU A 287 -23.10 27.26 -60.18
CA GLU A 287 -24.10 26.21 -60.44
C GLU A 287 -25.14 26.17 -59.29
N PRO A 288 -26.45 26.00 -59.61
CA PRO A 288 -27.52 25.95 -58.62
C PRO A 288 -27.67 24.57 -57.96
N PRO A 289 -28.24 24.50 -56.73
CA PRO A 289 -28.36 23.26 -55.99
C PRO A 289 -29.52 22.37 -56.49
N PRO A 290 -29.35 21.03 -56.53
CA PRO A 290 -30.47 20.13 -56.78
C PRO A 290 -31.33 19.90 -55.52
N TYR A 291 -32.64 19.87 -55.76
CA TYR A 291 -33.78 19.80 -54.85
C TYR A 291 -33.93 18.45 -54.12
N LEU A 292 -34.26 18.50 -52.82
CA LEU A 292 -34.65 17.37 -51.96
C LEU A 292 -36.18 17.26 -51.90
N PRO A 293 -36.80 16.07 -52.06
CA PRO A 293 -38.24 15.90 -51.93
C PRO A 293 -38.72 15.90 -50.47
N ASP A 294 -39.88 16.53 -50.23
CA ASP A 294 -40.54 16.71 -48.93
C ASP A 294 -40.99 15.39 -48.27
N ASP A 295 -40.84 15.34 -46.94
CA ASP A 295 -41.32 14.27 -46.05
C ASP A 295 -42.72 14.62 -45.49
N PRO A 296 -43.81 13.94 -45.89
CA PRO A 296 -45.16 14.26 -45.47
C PRO A 296 -45.52 13.53 -44.17
N GLY A 297 -45.32 14.16 -43.01
CA GLY A 297 -45.74 13.50 -41.76
C GLY A 297 -45.70 14.25 -40.44
N ARG A 298 -45.15 15.47 -40.34
CA ARG A 298 -45.13 16.22 -39.07
C ARG A 298 -46.31 17.17 -38.93
N ARG A 299 -47.31 16.79 -38.13
CA ARG A 299 -48.23 17.76 -37.49
C ARG A 299 -47.66 18.24 -36.15
N PRO A 300 -47.82 19.53 -35.80
CA PRO A 300 -47.28 20.13 -34.58
C PRO A 300 -48.14 19.83 -33.34
N PRO A 301 -47.55 19.85 -32.12
CA PRO A 301 -48.28 19.71 -30.87
C PRO A 301 -48.98 21.02 -30.45
N VAL A 302 -50.10 20.85 -29.73
CA VAL A 302 -50.82 21.87 -28.94
C VAL A 302 -50.29 21.83 -27.51
#